data_AF-A0A1F8EFV6-F1
#
_entry.id   AF-A0A1F8EFV6-F1
#
_cell.length_a   1.000
_cell.length_b   1.000
_cell.length_c   1.000
_cell.angle_alpha   90.00
_cell.angle_beta   90.00
_cell.angle_gamma   90.00
#
_symmetry.space_group_name_H-M   'P 1'
#
loop_
_entity.id
_entity.type
_entity.pdbx_description
1 polymer ?
#
loop_
_entity_poly.entity_id
_entity_poly.type
_entity_poly.pdbx_seq_one_letter_code
_entity_poly.pdbx_strand_id
1 'polypeptide(L)'
;MQGDILSQSSAGFNNLIQTIRLIVTPSLLAVPAVVIWHYLYINGWHSTSRADEPIVNAILPGLFGAHVFIAGLMIIRESDDIRKMKRAIRETDKEAFIEIAEDSIPLPMKYILFITANLIQAWTISLNYEVYWTGLASVFSIAYMLALIWEIIADFDDPVNGMWVIKGVPAEWIKEAKIKRRISDRFVEWLIRKMR
;
A
#
# COMPACT_ATOMS: atom_id res chain seq x y z
N MET A 1 25.01 14.36 -25.56
CA MET A 1 24.29 15.34 -24.73
C MET A 1 22.77 15.40 -24.97
N GLN A 2 22.22 14.90 -26.09
CA GLN A 2 20.76 14.83 -26.30
C GLN A 2 20.06 13.60 -25.66
N GLY A 3 20.80 12.56 -25.28
CA GLY A 3 20.25 11.34 -24.65
C GLY A 3 19.87 11.49 -23.18
N ASP A 4 20.47 12.44 -22.45
CA ASP A 4 20.22 12.62 -21.01
C ASP A 4 18.94 13.38 -20.70
N ILE A 5 18.49 14.27 -21.60
CA ILE A 5 17.29 15.09 -21.39
C ILE A 5 16.03 14.23 -21.55
N LEU A 6 16.03 13.29 -22.49
CA LEU A 6 14.92 12.37 -22.71
C LEU A 6 14.81 11.30 -21.61
N SER A 7 15.94 10.81 -21.07
CA SER A 7 15.94 9.85 -19.97
C SER A 7 15.53 10.48 -18.62
N GLN A 8 15.91 11.74 -18.38
CA GLN A 8 15.44 12.50 -17.21
C GLN A 8 13.96 12.87 -17.31
N SER A 9 13.48 13.24 -18.50
CA SER A 9 12.06 13.50 -18.76
C SER A 9 11.18 12.27 -18.56
N SER A 10 11.62 11.08 -19.00
CA SER A 10 10.86 9.84 -18.79
C SER A 10 10.87 9.40 -17.32
N ALA A 11 11.99 9.61 -16.61
CA ALA A 11 12.09 9.31 -15.19
C ALA A 11 11.21 10.22 -14.33
N GLY A 12 11.14 11.53 -14.63
CA GLY A 12 10.28 12.48 -13.92
C GLY A 12 8.79 12.21 -14.13
N PHE A 13 8.39 11.83 -15.35
CA PHE A 13 7.02 11.47 -15.68
C PHE A 13 6.56 10.16 -15.00
N ASN A 14 7.43 9.14 -14.98
CA ASN A 14 7.13 7.88 -14.28
C ASN A 14 6.99 8.09 -12.77
N ASN A 15 7.83 8.93 -12.17
CA ASN A 15 7.72 9.28 -10.76
C ASN A 15 6.38 9.99 -10.45
N LEU A 16 5.96 10.94 -11.29
CA LEU A 16 4.69 11.65 -11.11
C LEU A 16 3.50 10.69 -11.18
N ILE A 17 3.48 9.77 -12.15
CA ILE A 17 2.43 8.75 -12.27
C ILE A 17 2.37 7.87 -11.02
N GLN A 18 3.51 7.43 -10.51
CA GLN A 18 3.56 6.60 -9.30
C GLN A 18 3.11 7.38 -8.05
N THR A 19 3.43 8.67 -7.96
CA THR A 19 2.92 9.55 -6.89
C THR A 19 1.41 9.70 -6.96
N ILE A 20 0.87 9.98 -8.16
CA ILE A 20 -0.58 10.08 -8.35
C ILE A 20 -1.25 8.75 -7.98
N ARG A 21 -0.66 7.61 -8.38
CA ARG A 21 -1.16 6.27 -8.03
C ARG A 21 -1.20 6.05 -6.51
N LEU A 22 -0.15 6.42 -5.77
CA LEU A 22 -0.12 6.30 -4.31
C LEU A 22 -1.18 7.15 -3.60
N ILE A 23 -1.75 8.16 -4.25
CA ILE A 23 -2.84 8.97 -3.71
C ILE A 23 -4.20 8.45 -4.17
N VAL A 24 -4.34 8.19 -5.46
CA VAL A 24 -5.62 7.81 -6.08
C VAL A 24 -6.04 6.40 -5.70
N THR A 25 -5.12 5.42 -5.71
CA THR A 25 -5.47 4.04 -5.40
C THR A 25 -6.03 3.89 -3.98
N PRO A 26 -5.37 4.40 -2.92
CA PRO A 26 -5.94 4.35 -1.57
C PRO A 26 -7.27 5.10 -1.45
N SER A 27 -7.41 6.22 -2.16
CA SER A 27 -8.68 6.97 -2.19
C SER A 27 -9.83 6.13 -2.73
N LEU A 28 -9.60 5.39 -3.82
CA LEU A 28 -10.60 4.49 -4.41
C LEU A 28 -10.88 3.29 -3.50
N LEU A 29 -9.84 2.71 -2.89
CA LEU A 29 -9.98 1.58 -1.98
C LEU A 29 -10.70 1.94 -0.67
N ALA A 30 -10.72 3.23 -0.29
CA ALA A 30 -11.46 3.71 0.86
C ALA A 30 -12.99 3.82 0.61
N VAL A 31 -13.42 3.97 -0.65
CA VAL A 31 -14.83 4.19 -1.00
C VAL A 31 -15.77 3.10 -0.46
N PRO A 32 -15.48 1.78 -0.61
CA PRO A 32 -16.36 0.73 -0.11
C PRO A 32 -16.63 0.84 1.40
N ALA A 33 -15.63 1.20 2.20
CA ALA A 33 -15.78 1.35 3.64
C ALA A 33 -16.76 2.49 3.99
N VAL A 34 -16.66 3.62 3.29
CA VAL A 34 -17.59 4.76 3.46
C VAL A 34 -19.00 4.40 3.01
N VAL A 35 -19.15 3.67 1.90
CA VAL A 35 -20.46 3.22 1.41
C VAL A 35 -21.12 2.27 2.41
N ILE A 36 -20.37 1.31 2.93
CA ILE A 36 -20.85 0.38 3.98
C ILE A 36 -21.27 1.17 5.22
N TRP A 37 -20.41 2.07 5.71
CA TRP A 37 -20.72 2.89 6.88
C TRP A 37 -21.95 3.78 6.66
N HIS A 38 -22.04 4.45 5.51
CA HIS A 38 -23.18 5.31 5.19
C HIS A 38 -24.49 4.52 5.23
N TYR A 39 -24.49 3.32 4.63
CA TYR A 39 -25.64 2.43 4.67
C TYR A 39 -26.02 2.01 6.10
N LEU A 40 -25.04 1.72 6.96
CA LEU A 40 -25.30 1.38 8.36
C LEU A 40 -25.85 2.58 9.14
N TYR A 41 -25.27 3.76 8.92
CA TYR A 41 -25.68 5.01 9.56
C TYR A 41 -27.14 5.37 9.27
N ILE A 42 -27.55 5.33 7.99
CA ILE A 42 -28.95 5.66 7.62
C ILE A 42 -29.97 4.66 8.17
N ASN A 43 -29.54 3.42 8.43
CA ASN A 43 -30.37 2.38 9.04
C ASN A 43 -30.33 2.41 10.58
N GLY A 44 -29.63 3.38 11.18
CA GLY A 44 -29.50 3.50 12.64
C GLY A 44 -28.65 2.39 13.27
N TRP A 45 -27.82 1.70 12.48
CA TRP A 45 -26.92 0.68 13.01
C TRP A 45 -25.61 1.31 13.46
N HIS A 46 -25.38 1.26 14.76
CA HIS A 46 -24.14 1.67 15.40
C HIS A 46 -23.98 0.94 16.74
N SER A 47 -22.76 0.95 17.27
CA SER A 47 -22.43 0.53 18.62
C SER A 47 -23.18 1.36 19.65
N THR A 48 -23.37 0.83 20.85
CA THR A 48 -23.93 1.59 21.96
C THR A 48 -22.93 2.68 22.39
N SER A 49 -23.38 3.91 22.61
CA SER A 49 -22.52 5.05 22.99
C SER A 49 -21.64 4.80 24.22
N ARG A 50 -22.05 3.93 25.15
CA ARG A 50 -21.26 3.51 26.31
C ARG A 50 -20.05 2.64 25.98
N ALA A 51 -20.06 1.95 24.85
CA ALA A 51 -18.96 1.08 24.41
C ALA A 51 -17.92 1.85 23.58
N ASP A 52 -18.26 3.03 23.06
CA ASP A 52 -17.41 3.77 22.14
C ASP A 52 -16.19 4.39 22.83
N GLU A 53 -16.29 4.81 24.08
CA GLU A 53 -15.18 5.42 24.81
C GLU A 53 -13.98 4.46 24.99
N PRO A 54 -14.15 3.20 25.46
CA PRO A 54 -13.06 2.22 25.46
C PRO A 54 -12.53 1.90 24.06
N ILE A 55 -13.40 1.85 23.05
CA ILE A 55 -13.01 1.54 21.67
C ILE A 55 -12.08 2.63 21.13
N VAL A 56 -12.47 3.90 21.25
CA VAL A 56 -11.73 5.05 20.72
C VAL A 56 -10.45 5.31 21.51
N ASN A 57 -10.48 5.15 22.83
CA ASN A 57 -9.34 5.55 23.67
C ASN A 57 -8.31 4.44 23.89
N ALA A 58 -8.68 3.16 23.77
CA ALA A 58 -7.78 2.04 24.03
C ALA A 58 -7.66 1.07 22.86
N ILE A 59 -8.78 0.57 22.32
CA ILE A 59 -8.77 -0.52 21.35
C ILE A 59 -8.22 -0.04 19.99
N LEU A 60 -8.81 1.02 19.42
CA LEU A 60 -8.40 1.54 18.11
C LEU A 60 -6.95 2.03 18.10
N PRO A 61 -6.47 2.85 19.07
CA PRO A 61 -5.07 3.23 19.12
C PRO A 61 -4.13 2.04 19.28
N GLY A 62 -4.49 1.05 20.11
CA GLY A 62 -3.71 -0.17 20.29
C GLY A 62 -3.61 -1.01 19.03
N LEU A 63 -4.73 -1.25 18.35
CA LEU A 63 -4.78 -1.98 17.08
C LEU A 63 -4.03 -1.23 15.98
N PHE A 64 -4.20 0.08 15.88
CA PHE A 64 -3.51 0.89 14.89
C PHE A 64 -1.99 0.91 15.14
N GLY A 65 -1.57 1.04 16.40
CA GLY A 65 -0.17 0.94 16.79
C GLY A 65 0.44 -0.42 16.43
N ALA A 66 -0.27 -1.53 16.73
CA ALA A 66 0.17 -2.87 16.34
C ALA A 66 0.24 -3.03 14.81
N HIS A 67 -0.74 -2.49 14.08
CA HIS A 67 -0.77 -2.53 12.62
C HIS A 67 0.42 -1.78 12.00
N VAL A 68 0.68 -0.56 12.46
CA VAL A 68 1.83 0.25 11.99
C VAL A 68 3.16 -0.40 12.39
N PHE A 69 3.25 -1.03 13.56
CA PHE A 69 4.44 -1.77 13.98
C PHE A 69 4.75 -2.94 13.03
N ILE A 70 3.74 -3.75 12.69
CA ILE A 70 3.87 -4.87 11.75
C ILE A 70 4.26 -4.37 10.35
N ALA A 71 3.58 -3.32 9.88
CA ALA A 71 3.92 -2.65 8.62
C ALA A 71 5.38 -2.16 8.59
N GLY A 72 5.83 -1.55 9.68
CA GLY A 72 7.20 -1.06 9.83
C GLY A 72 8.23 -2.19 9.73
N LEU A 73 7.98 -3.34 10.36
CA LEU A 73 8.87 -4.51 10.24
C LEU A 73 8.98 -5.01 8.80
N MET A 74 7.87 -5.04 8.06
CA MET A 74 7.87 -5.41 6.64
C MET A 74 8.70 -4.40 5.84
N ILE A 75 8.48 -3.11 6.03
CA ILE A 75 9.23 -2.05 5.33
C ILE A 75 10.73 -2.13 5.63
N ILE A 76 11.14 -2.39 6.88
CA ILE A 76 12.55 -2.51 7.26
C ILE A 76 13.20 -3.69 6.53
N ARG A 77 12.56 -4.86 6.53
CA ARG A 77 13.05 -6.04 5.82
C ARG A 77 13.25 -5.75 4.34
N GLU A 78 12.23 -5.25 3.67
CA GLU A 78 12.28 -4.98 2.23
C GLU A 78 13.27 -3.86 1.89
N SER A 79 13.44 -2.88 2.78
CA SER A 79 14.46 -1.85 2.62
C SER A 79 15.87 -2.43 2.64
N ASP A 80 16.13 -3.44 3.47
CA ASP A 80 17.40 -4.15 3.50
C ASP A 80 17.59 -5.01 2.25
N ASP A 81 16.53 -5.65 1.75
CA ASP A 81 16.58 -6.42 0.51
C ASP A 81 16.85 -5.52 -0.71
N ILE A 82 16.25 -4.32 -0.76
CA ILE A 82 16.60 -3.28 -1.75
C ILE A 82 18.08 -2.89 -1.67
N ARG A 83 18.65 -2.77 -0.46
CA ARG A 83 20.08 -2.45 -0.29
C ARG A 83 20.97 -3.59 -0.78
N LYS A 84 20.61 -4.85 -0.49
CA LYS A 84 21.32 -6.03 -0.97
C LYS A 84 21.25 -6.16 -2.49
N MET A 85 20.08 -5.95 -3.10
CA MET A 85 19.92 -5.91 -4.57
C MET A 85 20.81 -4.82 -5.19
N LYS A 86 20.85 -3.60 -4.63
CA LYS A 86 21.76 -2.54 -5.08
C LYS A 86 23.24 -2.91 -4.96
N ARG A 87 23.60 -3.76 -3.99
CA ARG A 87 24.95 -4.28 -3.85
C ARG A 87 25.24 -5.33 -4.92
N ALA A 88 24.33 -6.29 -5.13
CA ALA A 88 24.43 -7.33 -6.16
C ALA A 88 24.62 -6.74 -7.57
N ILE A 89 23.88 -5.67 -7.90
CA ILE A 89 24.05 -4.96 -9.18
C ILE A 89 25.44 -4.34 -9.31
N ARG A 90 25.97 -3.72 -8.25
CA ARG A 90 27.31 -3.12 -8.26
C ARG A 90 28.42 -4.16 -8.35
N GLU A 91 28.20 -5.33 -7.77
CA GLU A 91 29.14 -6.46 -7.77
C GLU A 91 28.95 -7.37 -9.00
N THR A 92 28.00 -7.04 -9.91
CA THR A 92 27.64 -7.86 -11.08
C THR A 92 27.19 -9.29 -10.73
N ASP A 93 26.71 -9.49 -9.50
CA ASP A 93 26.19 -10.77 -9.02
C ASP A 93 24.70 -10.91 -9.39
N LYS A 94 24.47 -11.57 -10.53
CA LYS A 94 23.14 -11.79 -11.07
C LYS A 94 22.32 -12.77 -10.24
N GLU A 95 22.95 -13.84 -9.74
CA GLU A 95 22.26 -14.90 -9.02
C GLU A 95 21.68 -14.37 -7.70
N ALA A 96 22.49 -13.61 -6.94
CA ALA A 96 22.03 -12.95 -5.72
C ALA A 96 20.91 -11.93 -6.00
N PHE A 97 20.97 -11.20 -7.12
CA PHE A 97 19.89 -10.29 -7.49
C PHE A 97 18.58 -11.04 -7.75
N ILE A 98 18.61 -12.12 -8.54
CA ILE A 98 17.41 -12.90 -8.89
C ILE A 98 16.80 -13.55 -7.64
N GLU A 99 17.63 -14.14 -6.78
CA GLU A 99 17.18 -14.77 -5.54
C GLU A 99 16.41 -13.77 -4.66
N ILE A 100 16.96 -12.56 -4.46
CA ILE A 100 16.32 -11.54 -3.64
C ILE A 100 15.09 -10.94 -4.33
N ALA A 101 15.14 -10.73 -5.65
CA ALA A 101 14.03 -10.15 -6.40
C ALA A 101 12.81 -11.10 -6.51
N GLU A 102 13.02 -12.41 -6.35
CA GLU A 102 11.96 -13.41 -6.29
C GLU A 102 11.46 -13.66 -4.85
N ASP A 103 12.27 -13.35 -3.84
CA ASP A 103 11.80 -13.35 -2.45
C ASP A 103 10.77 -12.23 -2.27
N SER A 104 9.60 -12.61 -1.80
CA SER A 104 8.49 -11.69 -1.58
C SER A 104 8.10 -11.76 -0.13
N ILE A 105 7.55 -10.67 0.41
CA ILE A 105 7.16 -10.62 1.81
C ILE A 105 6.30 -11.86 2.14
N PRO A 106 6.65 -12.61 3.21
CA PRO A 106 5.96 -13.84 3.57
C PRO A 106 4.45 -13.65 3.65
N LEU A 107 3.72 -14.57 3.01
CA LEU A 107 2.27 -14.55 2.94
C LEU A 107 1.58 -14.44 4.33
N PRO A 108 2.07 -15.11 5.40
CA PRO A 108 1.50 -14.93 6.74
C PRO A 108 1.56 -13.49 7.26
N MET A 109 2.64 -12.74 6.98
CA MET A 109 2.75 -11.35 7.41
C MET A 109 1.75 -10.47 6.67
N LYS A 110 1.60 -10.67 5.35
CA LYS A 110 0.58 -10.01 4.53
C LYS A 110 -0.84 -10.29 5.06
N TYR A 111 -1.13 -11.52 5.46
CA TYR A 111 -2.42 -11.87 6.07
C TYR A 111 -2.67 -11.19 7.41
N ILE A 112 -1.69 -11.18 8.31
CA ILE A 112 -1.83 -10.51 9.61
C ILE A 112 -2.09 -9.00 9.40
N LEU A 113 -1.35 -8.38 8.50
CA LEU A 113 -1.54 -6.97 8.16
C LEU A 113 -2.95 -6.72 7.60
N PHE A 114 -3.43 -7.59 6.70
CA PHE A 114 -4.77 -7.49 6.15
C PHE A 114 -5.86 -7.66 7.22
N ILE A 115 -5.75 -8.66 8.09
CA ILE A 115 -6.74 -8.92 9.15
C ILE A 115 -6.78 -7.75 10.15
N THR A 116 -5.61 -7.26 10.58
CA THR A 116 -5.54 -6.12 11.51
C THR A 116 -6.14 -4.85 10.91
N ALA A 117 -5.90 -4.57 9.62
CA ALA A 117 -6.55 -3.46 8.91
C ALA A 117 -8.09 -3.62 8.91
N ASN A 118 -8.61 -4.79 8.57
CA ASN A 118 -10.05 -5.03 8.55
C ASN A 118 -10.69 -4.92 9.94
N LEU A 119 -10.00 -5.34 11.00
CA LEU A 119 -10.47 -5.17 12.37
C LEU A 119 -10.56 -3.68 12.77
N ILE A 120 -9.51 -2.90 12.49
CA ILE A 120 -9.52 -1.45 12.71
C ILE A 120 -10.68 -0.80 11.96
N GLN A 121 -10.85 -1.18 10.69
CA GLN A 121 -11.92 -0.66 9.85
C GLN A 121 -13.31 -1.02 10.39
N ALA A 122 -13.53 -2.27 10.79
CA ALA A 122 -14.81 -2.74 11.32
C ALA A 122 -15.18 -2.00 12.61
N TRP A 123 -14.23 -1.81 13.53
CA TRP A 123 -14.44 -1.02 14.74
C TRP A 123 -14.72 0.45 14.43
N THR A 124 -14.00 1.04 13.47
CA THR A 124 -14.23 2.44 13.07
C THR A 124 -15.63 2.61 12.47
N ILE A 125 -16.07 1.67 11.63
CA ILE A 125 -17.41 1.68 11.02
C ILE A 125 -18.50 1.51 12.07
N SER A 126 -18.27 0.74 13.14
CA SER A 126 -19.30 0.48 14.15
C SER A 126 -19.51 1.61 15.15
N LEU A 127 -18.65 2.64 15.20
CA LEU A 127 -18.78 3.74 16.16
C LEU A 127 -20.05 4.57 15.94
N ASN A 128 -20.64 5.04 17.04
CA ASN A 128 -21.77 5.95 16.98
C ASN A 128 -21.30 7.41 16.80
N TYR A 129 -21.32 7.87 15.56
CA TYR A 129 -21.00 9.26 15.24
C TYR A 129 -22.23 10.15 15.34
N GLU A 130 -22.27 11.05 16.33
CA GLU A 130 -23.37 12.01 16.49
C GLU A 130 -23.55 12.92 15.25
N VAL A 131 -22.43 13.27 14.61
CA VAL A 131 -22.40 14.13 13.42
C VAL A 131 -22.01 13.30 12.21
N TYR A 132 -22.88 13.25 11.21
CA TYR A 132 -22.66 12.51 9.95
C TYR A 132 -21.31 12.83 9.30
N TRP A 133 -20.99 14.12 9.14
CA TRP A 133 -19.73 14.54 8.50
C TRP A 133 -18.49 14.06 9.26
N THR A 134 -18.56 14.01 10.59
CA THR A 134 -17.47 13.50 11.43
C THR A 134 -17.27 12.00 11.19
N GLY A 135 -18.35 11.22 11.11
CA GLY A 135 -18.27 9.80 10.81
C GLY A 135 -17.74 9.53 9.41
N LEU A 136 -18.25 10.26 8.41
CA LEU A 136 -17.81 10.15 7.02
C LEU A 136 -16.31 10.45 6.89
N ALA A 137 -15.85 11.55 7.48
CA ALA A 137 -14.44 11.93 7.45
C ALA A 137 -13.55 10.93 8.20
N SER A 138 -14.01 10.40 9.34
CA SER A 138 -13.25 9.44 10.15
C SER A 138 -13.09 8.10 9.44
N VAL A 139 -14.19 7.53 8.96
CA VAL A 139 -14.20 6.24 8.26
C VAL A 139 -13.38 6.32 6.97
N PHE A 140 -13.53 7.40 6.19
CA PHE A 140 -12.73 7.61 4.99
C PHE A 140 -11.24 7.72 5.31
N SER A 141 -10.86 8.54 6.30
CA SER A 141 -9.46 8.78 6.64
C SER A 141 -8.77 7.51 7.14
N ILE A 142 -9.43 6.72 7.99
CA ILE A 142 -8.89 5.44 8.45
C ILE A 142 -8.76 4.45 7.29
N ALA A 143 -9.79 4.29 6.46
CA ALA A 143 -9.74 3.39 5.32
C ALA A 143 -8.64 3.78 4.32
N TYR A 144 -8.50 5.08 4.05
CA TYR A 144 -7.45 5.63 3.21
C TYR A 144 -6.07 5.33 3.79
N MET A 145 -5.84 5.57 5.08
CA MET A 145 -4.55 5.32 5.73
C MET A 145 -4.15 3.85 5.68
N LEU A 146 -5.10 2.94 5.98
CA LEU A 146 -4.86 1.49 5.90
C LEU A 146 -4.54 1.04 4.47
N ALA A 147 -5.28 1.55 3.49
CA ALA A 147 -5.02 1.27 2.08
C ALA A 147 -3.69 1.86 1.59
N LEU A 148 -3.31 3.04 2.07
CA LEU A 148 -2.03 3.68 1.76
C LEU A 148 -0.86 2.85 2.30
N ILE A 149 -0.93 2.41 3.57
CA ILE A 149 0.09 1.53 4.16
C ILE A 149 0.25 0.25 3.32
N TRP A 150 -0.86 -0.34 2.88
CA TRP A 150 -0.85 -1.51 2.01
C TRP A 150 -0.17 -1.23 0.66
N GLU A 151 -0.53 -0.14 -0.02
CA GLU A 151 0.09 0.23 -1.30
C GLU A 151 1.58 0.53 -1.16
N ILE A 152 2.01 1.15 -0.04
CA ILE A 152 3.43 1.37 0.26
C ILE A 152 4.16 0.02 0.39
N ILE A 153 3.65 -0.90 1.20
CA ILE A 153 4.26 -2.21 1.39
C ILE A 153 4.32 -3.00 0.09
N ALA A 154 3.25 -2.96 -0.69
CA ALA A 154 3.22 -3.57 -1.99
C ALA A 154 4.22 -2.92 -2.97
N ASP A 155 4.57 -1.65 -2.76
CA ASP A 155 5.63 -0.97 -3.53
C ASP A 155 7.03 -1.44 -3.19
N PHE A 156 7.28 -1.70 -1.91
CA PHE A 156 8.52 -2.31 -1.46
C PHE A 156 8.67 -3.75 -1.97
N ASP A 157 7.56 -4.50 -2.10
CA ASP A 157 7.51 -5.86 -2.67
C ASP A 157 7.74 -5.89 -4.20
N ASP A 158 7.74 -4.74 -4.89
CA ASP A 158 8.01 -4.62 -6.34
C ASP A 158 9.20 -3.67 -6.61
N PRO A 159 10.44 -4.18 -6.52
CA PRO A 159 11.66 -3.38 -6.59
C PRO A 159 11.96 -2.80 -7.99
N VAL A 160 11.16 -3.17 -9.00
CA VAL A 160 11.42 -2.84 -10.41
C VAL A 160 10.35 -1.95 -11.02
N ASN A 161 9.11 -1.97 -10.53
CA ASN A 161 8.02 -1.15 -11.05
C ASN A 161 7.44 -0.16 -10.02
N GLY A 162 7.99 -0.10 -8.81
CA GLY A 162 7.54 0.80 -7.74
C GLY A 162 8.09 2.23 -7.75
N MET A 163 7.61 3.06 -6.83
CA MET A 163 8.19 4.36 -6.55
C MET A 163 9.65 4.25 -6.09
N TRP A 164 9.97 3.19 -5.36
CA TRP A 164 11.31 2.95 -4.81
C TRP A 164 12.19 2.07 -5.73
N VAL A 165 12.02 2.16 -7.06
CA VAL A 165 12.76 1.38 -8.07
C VAL A 165 14.29 1.46 -7.89
N ILE A 166 14.93 0.30 -8.04
CA ILE A 166 16.37 0.21 -8.23
C ILE A 166 16.71 0.55 -9.69
N LYS A 167 17.33 1.72 -9.91
CA LYS A 167 17.78 2.14 -11.24
C LYS A 167 19.03 1.36 -11.66
N GLY A 168 19.17 1.13 -12.97
CA GLY A 168 20.37 0.53 -13.56
C GLY A 168 20.41 -0.99 -13.56
N VAL A 169 19.28 -1.66 -13.30
CA VAL A 169 19.17 -3.12 -13.44
C VAL A 169 19.20 -3.49 -14.93
N PRO A 170 20.08 -4.42 -15.37
CA PRO A 170 20.06 -4.93 -16.73
C PRO A 170 18.71 -5.55 -17.10
N ALA A 171 18.18 -5.23 -18.28
CA ALA A 171 16.86 -5.71 -18.72
C ALA A 171 16.75 -7.24 -18.78
N GLU A 172 17.87 -7.93 -19.01
CA GLU A 172 17.96 -9.39 -19.01
C GLU A 172 17.69 -9.97 -17.61
N TRP A 173 18.21 -9.32 -16.57
CA TRP A 173 18.02 -9.75 -15.19
C TRP A 173 16.56 -9.61 -14.77
N ILE A 174 15.89 -8.53 -15.20
CA ILE A 174 14.46 -8.31 -14.95
C ILE A 174 13.60 -9.35 -15.66
N LYS A 175 13.98 -9.77 -16.88
CA LYS A 175 13.22 -10.78 -17.64
C LYS A 175 13.35 -12.17 -17.04
N GLU A 176 14.51 -12.49 -16.49
CA GLU A 176 14.77 -13.80 -15.88
C GLU A 176 14.20 -13.90 -14.47
N ALA A 177 14.28 -12.82 -13.68
CA ALA A 177 13.62 -12.75 -12.38
C ALA A 177 12.10 -12.78 -12.57
N LYS A 178 11.42 -13.76 -11.98
CA LYS A 178 9.94 -13.84 -11.98
C LYS A 178 9.33 -12.85 -10.98
N ILE A 179 9.67 -11.58 -11.13
CA ILE A 179 9.25 -10.50 -10.23
C ILE A 179 7.73 -10.45 -10.19
N LYS A 180 7.17 -10.55 -8.99
CA LYS A 180 5.73 -10.49 -8.79
C LYS A 180 5.25 -9.07 -9.05
N ARG A 181 4.39 -8.92 -10.06
CA ARG A 181 3.68 -7.66 -10.30
C ARG A 181 2.53 -7.47 -9.32
N ARG A 182 2.44 -6.25 -8.80
CA ARG A 182 1.30 -5.80 -8.01
C ARG A 182 -0.04 -5.93 -8.75
N ILE A 183 -1.10 -6.01 -7.95
CA ILE A 183 -2.47 -6.04 -8.46
C ILE A 183 -2.91 -4.65 -8.89
N SER A 184 -2.53 -3.60 -8.15
CA SER A 184 -2.85 -2.21 -8.50
C SER A 184 -2.27 -1.80 -9.85
N ASP A 185 -1.06 -2.25 -10.19
CA ASP A 185 -0.45 -1.99 -11.51
C ASP A 185 -1.23 -2.62 -12.66
N ARG A 186 -1.71 -3.85 -12.49
CA ARG A 186 -2.57 -4.51 -13.49
C ARG A 186 -3.89 -3.76 -13.68
N PHE A 187 -4.46 -3.24 -12.60
CA PHE A 187 -5.69 -2.47 -12.65
C PHE A 187 -5.48 -1.13 -13.37
N VAL A 188 -4.41 -0.40 -13.07
CA VAL A 188 -4.06 0.87 -13.73
C VAL A 188 -3.79 0.65 -15.23
N GLU A 189 -3.01 -0.38 -15.60
CA GLU A 189 -2.77 -0.73 -17.01
C GLU A 189 -4.07 -1.05 -17.76
N TRP A 190 -4.98 -1.79 -17.13
CA TRP A 190 -6.31 -2.09 -17.69
C TRP A 190 -7.13 -0.81 -17.90
N LEU A 191 -7.11 0.11 -16.93
CA LEU A 191 -7.85 1.36 -16.98
C LEU A 191 -7.33 2.27 -18.10
N ILE A 192 -6.01 2.41 -18.22
CA ILE A 192 -5.36 3.17 -19.31
C ILE A 192 -5.69 2.55 -20.68
N ARG A 193 -5.66 1.21 -20.80
CA ARG A 193 -6.01 0.51 -22.04
C ARG A 193 -7.46 0.72 -22.46
N LYS A 194 -8.38 0.89 -21.51
CA LYS A 194 -9.80 1.09 -21.80
C LYS A 194 -10.15 2.54 -22.16
N MET A 195 -9.34 3.51 -21.75
CA MET A 195 -9.50 4.93 -22.07
C MET A 195 -8.84 5.34 -23.40
N ARG A 196 -8.19 4.40 -24.09
CA ARG A 196 -7.49 4.61 -25.36
C ARG A 196 -8.22 3.89 -26.49
#